data_AF-A0A922XIV9-F1
#
_entry.id   AF-A0A922XIV9-F1
#
_cell.length_a   1.000
_cell.length_b   1.000
_cell.length_c   1.000
_cell.angle_alpha   90.00
_cell.angle_beta   90.00
_cell.angle_gamma   90.00
#
_symmetry.space_group_name_H-M   'P 1'
#
loop_
_entity.id
_entity.type
_entity.pdbx_description
1 polymer ?
#
loop_
_entity_poly.entity_id
_entity_poly.type
_entity_poly.pdbx_seq_one_letter_code
_entity_poly.pdbx_strand_id
1 'polypeptide(L)' 'MNAILLFLGGVGFQEIMLIGVFVLIFFGAKKIPEFMKGMGKGVKEFKDAMSDVKKEVEESGKEASSKLGEGK' A
#
# COMPACT_ATOMS: atom_id res chain seq x y z
N MET A 1 -3.94 -6.69 39.88
CA MET A 1 -4.50 -5.42 39.37
C MET A 1 -3.49 -4.73 38.46
N ASN A 2 -3.00 -5.42 37.42
CA ASN A 2 -1.89 -4.92 36.59
C ASN A 2 -2.32 -4.71 35.12
N ALA A 3 -3.48 -5.25 34.73
CA ALA A 3 -4.02 -5.11 33.38
C ALA A 3 -4.34 -3.65 32.99
N ILE A 4 -4.73 -2.82 33.97
CA ILE A 4 -5.07 -1.41 33.74
C ILE A 4 -3.81 -0.56 33.55
N LEU A 5 -2.68 -0.91 34.18
CA LEU A 5 -1.40 -0.22 34.02
C LEU A 5 -0.75 -0.49 32.65
N LEU A 6 -0.98 -1.67 32.07
CA LEU A 6 -0.57 -1.99 30.70
C LEU A 6 -1.28 -1.13 29.63
N PHE A 7 -2.49 -0.68 29.91
CA PHE A 7 -3.28 0.11 28.95
C PHE A 7 -2.88 1.60 28.91
N LEU A 8 -2.24 2.12 29.96
CA LEU A 8 -1.91 3.55 30.11
C LEU A 8 -0.43 3.88 29.76
N GLY A 9 0.43 2.87 29.65
CA GLY A 9 1.88 3.02 29.43
C GLY A 9 2.34 3.02 27.96
N GLY A 10 1.41 2.97 27.02
CA GLY A 10 1.67 2.75 25.59
C GLY A 10 1.38 1.31 25.18
N VAL A 11 1.04 1.11 23.91
CA VAL A 11 0.78 -0.24 23.37
C VAL A 11 2.11 -0.96 23.25
N GLY A 12 2.42 -1.81 24.23
CA GLY A 12 3.61 -2.64 24.22
C GLY A 12 3.50 -3.77 23.21
N PHE A 13 4.62 -4.47 22.99
CA PHE A 13 4.67 -5.64 22.11
C PHE A 13 3.67 -6.72 22.52
N GLN A 14 3.44 -6.88 23.83
CA GLN A 14 2.57 -7.90 24.39
C GLN A 14 1.08 -7.63 24.05
N GLU A 15 0.65 -6.37 24.09
CA GLU A 15 -0.70 -5.94 23.71
C GLU A 15 -0.94 -6.11 22.22
N ILE A 16 0.02 -5.73 21.37
CA ILE A 16 -0.06 -5.96 19.92
C ILE A 16 -0.17 -7.45 19.62
N MET A 17 0.59 -8.29 20.31
CA MET A 17 0.56 -9.74 20.12
C MET A 17 -0.80 -10.33 20.54
N LEU A 18 -1.38 -9.86 21.65
CA LEU A 18 -2.71 -10.27 22.12
C LEU A 18 -3.82 -9.86 21.11
N ILE A 19 -3.79 -8.62 20.62
CA ILE A 19 -4.72 -8.15 19.58
C ILE A 19 -4.53 -8.96 18.29
N GLY A 20 -3.29 -9.22 17.90
CA GLY A 20 -2.95 -10.03 16.74
C GLY A 20 -3.54 -11.43 16.82
N VAL A 21 -3.43 -12.10 17.98
CA VAL A 21 -4.04 -13.42 18.22
C VAL A 21 -5.57 -13.35 18.17
N PHE A 22 -6.17 -12.32 18.75
CA PHE A 22 -7.63 -12.12 18.67
C PHE A 22 -8.07 -11.99 17.21
N VAL A 23 -7.46 -11.10 16.44
CA VAL A 23 -7.73 -10.95 15.00
C VAL A 23 -7.48 -12.28 14.25
N LEU A 24 -6.44 -13.03 14.60
CA LEU A 24 -6.14 -14.33 13.99
C LEU A 24 -7.22 -15.39 14.24
N ILE A 25 -7.89 -15.36 15.39
CA ILE A 25 -8.99 -16.28 15.71
C ILE A 25 -10.25 -15.88 14.92
N PHE A 26 -10.57 -14.59 14.87
CA PHE A 26 -11.78 -14.10 14.18
C PHE A 26 -11.66 -14.17 12.65
N PHE A 27 -10.52 -13.78 12.10
CA PHE A 27 -10.29 -13.76 10.65
C PHE A 27 -9.63 -15.06 10.16
N GLY A 28 -8.93 -15.80 11.02
CA GLY A 28 -8.16 -16.98 10.64
C GLY A 28 -6.74 -16.63 10.17
N ALA A 29 -5.77 -17.47 10.52
CA ALA A 29 -4.35 -17.28 10.17
C ALA A 29 -4.06 -17.22 8.66
N LYS A 30 -4.94 -17.78 7.84
CA LYS A 30 -4.80 -17.78 6.37
C LYS A 30 -5.35 -16.51 5.71
N LYS A 31 -6.31 -15.81 6.32
CA LYS A 31 -6.98 -14.67 5.69
C LYS A 31 -6.11 -13.41 5.65
N ILE A 32 -5.33 -13.16 6.68
CA ILE A 32 -4.40 -12.01 6.71
C ILE A 32 -3.37 -12.08 5.56
N PRO A 33 -2.61 -13.18 5.37
CA PRO A 33 -1.65 -13.25 4.26
C PRO A 33 -2.31 -13.34 2.89
N GLU A 34 -3.49 -13.96 2.77
CA GLU A 34 -4.26 -14.01 1.51
C GLU A 34 -4.72 -12.60 1.11
N PHE A 35 -5.25 -11.82 2.06
CA PHE A 35 -5.62 -10.42 1.87
C PHE A 35 -4.41 -9.54 1.51
N MET A 36 -3.30 -9.67 2.24
CA MET A 36 -2.07 -8.93 1.94
C MET A 36 -1.53 -9.23 0.54
N LYS A 37 -1.56 -10.50 0.11
CA LYS A 37 -1.17 -10.89 -1.26
C LYS A 37 -2.10 -10.28 -2.31
N GLY A 38 -3.41 -10.28 -2.08
CA GLY A 38 -4.38 -9.65 -2.98
C GLY A 38 -4.18 -8.14 -3.08
N MET A 39 -4.09 -7.46 -1.94
CA MET A 39 -3.84 -6.02 -1.87
C MET A 39 -2.49 -5.64 -2.50
N GLY A 40 -1.43 -6.42 -2.24
CA GLY A 40 -0.10 -6.17 -2.80
C GLY A 40 -0.06 -6.30 -4.32
N LYS A 41 -0.80 -7.26 -4.90
CA LYS A 41 -0.96 -7.38 -6.35
C LYS A 41 -1.71 -6.18 -6.92
N GLY A 42 -2.83 -5.79 -6.31
CA GLY A 42 -3.61 -4.63 -6.76
C GLY A 42 -2.82 -3.32 -6.72
N VAL A 43 -2.05 -3.07 -5.65
CA VAL A 43 -1.17 -1.89 -5.55
C VAL A 43 -0.06 -1.93 -6.61
N LYS A 44 0.50 -3.11 -6.90
CA LYS A 44 1.53 -3.27 -7.93
C LYS A 44 0.96 -2.97 -9.32
N GLU A 45 -0.15 -3.60 -9.69
CA GLU A 45 -0.82 -3.38 -10.98
C GLU A 45 -1.24 -1.92 -11.17
N PHE A 46 -1.75 -1.28 -10.11
CA PHE A 46 -2.09 0.14 -10.13
C PHE A 46 -0.88 1.03 -10.37
N LYS A 47 0.26 0.72 -9.74
CA LYS A 47 1.51 1.46 -9.92
C LYS A 47 2.08 1.28 -11.33
N ASP A 48 2.02 0.07 -11.86
CA ASP A 48 2.51 -0.24 -13.21
C ASP A 48 1.66 0.52 -14.25
N ALA A 49 0.33 0.48 -14.16
CA ALA A 49 -0.57 1.23 -15.03
C ALA A 49 -0.33 2.76 -14.96
N MET A 50 -0.18 3.32 -13.76
CA MET A 50 0.13 4.74 -13.57
C MET A 50 1.49 5.13 -14.19
N SER A 51 2.47 4.25 -14.13
CA SER A 51 3.79 4.47 -14.70
C SER A 51 3.74 4.52 -16.23
N ASP A 52 2.96 3.64 -16.86
CA ASP A 52 2.81 3.60 -18.32
C ASP A 52 2.05 4.83 -18.83
N VAL A 53 0.97 5.22 -18.15
CA VAL A 53 0.24 6.48 -18.45
C VAL A 53 1.17 7.69 -18.34
N LYS A 54 2.02 7.75 -17.31
CA LYS A 54 2.98 8.86 -17.15
C LYS A 54 3.96 8.94 -18.32
N LYS A 55 4.45 7.80 -18.83
CA LYS A 55 5.36 7.76 -19.99
C LYS A 55 4.67 8.22 -21.26
N GLU A 56 3.46 7.74 -21.54
CA GLU A 56 2.69 8.17 -22.72
C GLU A 56 2.42 9.68 -22.72
N VAL A 57 2.11 10.25 -21.56
CA VAL A 57 1.90 11.70 -21.39
C VAL A 57 3.21 12.47 -21.61
N GLU A 58 4.34 11.97 -21.11
CA GLU A 58 5.66 12.60 -21.30
C GLU A 58 6.15 12.51 -22.76
N GLU A 59 5.91 11.39 -23.45
CA GLU A 59 6.24 11.22 -24.88
C GLU A 59 5.35 12.10 -25.76
N SER A 60 4.04 12.13 -25.51
CA SER A 60 3.10 13.01 -26.22
C SER A 60 3.42 14.50 -26.02
N GLY A 61 3.85 14.87 -24.80
CA GLY A 61 4.28 16.24 -24.49
C GLY A 61 5.60 16.63 -25.17
N LYS A 62 6.55 15.68 -25.30
CA LYS A 62 7.80 15.90 -26.05
C LYS A 62 7.57 16.05 -27.55
N GLU A 63 6.69 15.25 -28.14
CA GLU A 63 6.35 15.36 -29.57
C GLU A 63 5.66 16.69 -29.90
N ALA A 64 4.76 17.16 -29.04
CA ALA A 64 4.10 18.46 -29.20
C ALA A 64 5.11 19.64 -29.12
N SER A 65 6.10 19.54 -28.24
CA SER A 65 7.13 20.58 -28.08
C SER A 65 8.16 20.58 -29.23
N SER A 66 8.48 19.40 -29.80
CA SER A 66 9.40 19.29 -30.94
C SER A 66 8.81 19.85 -32.24
N LYS A 67 7.49 19.76 -32.44
CA LYS A 67 6.82 20.29 -33.65
C LYS A 67 6.56 21.80 -33.63
N LEU A 68 6.74 22.48 -32.50
CA LEU A 68 6.70 23.94 -32.41
C LEU A 68 8.06 24.62 -32.68
N GLY A 69 9.17 23.87 -32.74
CA GLY A 69 10.53 24.40 -32.86
C GLY A 69 11.10 24.52 -34.29
N GLU A 70 10.55 23.81 -35.27
CA GLU A 70 11.10 23.76 -36.65
C GLU A 70 10.43 24.75 -37.63
N GLY A 71 9.72 25.75 -37.12
CA GLY A 71 9.10 26.82 -37.91
C GLY A 71 9.85 28.15 -37.77
N LYS A 72 11.14 28.20 -38.13
CA LYS A 72 11.84 29.45 -38.46
C LYS A 72 12.78 29.22 -39.63
#